data_AF-A0A5C0SCY6-F1
#
_entry.id   AF-A0A5C0SCY6-F1
#
_cell.length_a   1.000
_cell.length_b   1.000
_cell.length_c   1.000
_cell.angle_alpha   90.00
_cell.angle_beta   90.00
_cell.angle_gamma   90.00
#
_symmetry.space_group_name_H-M   'P 1'
#
loop_
_entity.id
_entity.type
_entity.pdbx_description
1 polymer ?
#
loop_
_entity_poly.entity_id
_entity_poly.type
_entity_poly.pdbx_seq_one_letter_code
_entity_poly.pdbx_strand_id
1 'polypeptide(L)'
;MNVINIFFPTENLRNYYVKKVFNLKEMMQDENFQYLSIPGIKSIKFKSKYKKTSGYWVKIELNDESAGKLIKNKIYDIIPHFWIEQHVFFPMKLIPQREMEELWIQKYNLINEGTDSDAWKNFLKEGKNHFKEGRIDIAKAVFMCIYKNNPFFLKKYKRYYVFEDLAYAYEEKGELYKKYSMFESSS
;
A
#
# COMPACT_ATOMS: atom_id res chain seq x y z
N MET A 1 -12.82 -20.71 -9.81
CA MET A 1 -11.76 -19.73 -10.16
C MET A 1 -11.01 -19.30 -8.91
N ASN A 2 -9.76 -19.72 -8.79
CA ASN A 2 -8.88 -19.40 -7.68
C ASN A 2 -8.02 -18.18 -8.07
N VAL A 3 -8.42 -16.99 -7.60
CA VAL A 3 -7.78 -15.71 -7.94
C VAL A 3 -7.09 -15.15 -6.71
N ILE A 4 -5.84 -14.70 -6.87
CA ILE A 4 -5.06 -14.08 -5.80
C ILE A 4 -4.63 -12.68 -6.25
N ASN A 5 -4.97 -11.65 -5.47
CA ASN A 5 -4.48 -10.29 -5.66
C ASN A 5 -3.42 -9.98 -4.59
N ILE A 6 -2.26 -9.50 -5.03
CA ILE A 6 -1.13 -9.17 -4.15
C ILE A 6 -0.78 -7.71 -4.37
N PHE A 7 -0.62 -6.98 -3.28
CA PHE A 7 -0.17 -5.61 -3.24
C PHE A 7 1.34 -5.54 -3.06
N PHE A 8 2.01 -4.65 -3.78
CA PHE A 8 3.38 -4.28 -3.49
C PHE A 8 3.51 -2.74 -3.40
N PRO A 9 4.27 -2.23 -2.44
CA PRO A 9 4.42 -0.78 -2.28
C PRO A 9 5.32 -0.15 -3.33
N THR A 10 6.22 -0.93 -3.95
CA THR A 10 7.14 -0.49 -5.02
C THR A 10 7.20 -1.50 -6.16
N GLU A 11 7.60 -1.04 -7.34
CA GLU A 11 7.85 -1.89 -8.50
C GLU A 11 8.95 -2.91 -8.24
N ASN A 12 10.03 -2.48 -7.58
CA ASN A 12 11.17 -3.34 -7.27
C ASN A 12 10.78 -4.52 -6.39
N LEU A 13 9.94 -4.29 -5.36
CA LEU A 13 9.42 -5.36 -4.51
C LEU A 13 8.51 -6.30 -5.30
N ARG A 14 7.59 -5.76 -6.11
CA ARG A 14 6.76 -6.59 -7.01
C ARG A 14 7.65 -7.50 -7.85
N ASN A 15 8.66 -6.95 -8.51
CA ASN A 15 9.54 -7.67 -9.41
C ASN A 15 10.35 -8.73 -8.68
N TYR A 16 10.91 -8.41 -7.51
CA TYR A 16 11.65 -9.34 -6.68
C TYR A 16 10.79 -10.55 -6.26
N TYR A 17 9.60 -10.30 -5.68
CA TYR A 17 8.75 -11.39 -5.18
C TYR A 17 8.16 -12.24 -6.30
N VAL A 18 7.74 -11.63 -7.42
CA VAL A 18 7.23 -12.38 -8.56
C VAL A 18 8.31 -13.29 -9.16
N LYS A 19 9.55 -12.79 -9.32
CA LYS A 19 10.68 -13.63 -9.74
C LYS A 19 10.92 -14.78 -8.77
N LYS A 20 10.90 -14.50 -7.47
CA LYS A 20 11.14 -15.50 -6.42
C LYS A 20 10.07 -16.60 -6.41
N VAL A 21 8.79 -16.25 -6.51
CA VAL A 21 7.67 -17.21 -6.52
C VAL A 21 7.72 -18.13 -7.75
N PHE A 22 8.04 -17.57 -8.91
CA PHE A 22 8.04 -18.31 -10.19
C PHE A 22 9.42 -18.81 -10.63
N ASN A 23 10.45 -18.63 -9.78
CA ASN A 23 11.84 -18.97 -10.08
C ASN A 23 12.34 -18.42 -11.43
N LEU A 24 12.00 -17.17 -11.73
CA LEU A 24 12.36 -16.50 -12.99
C LEU A 24 13.72 -15.80 -12.85
N LYS A 25 14.59 -15.97 -13.85
CA LYS A 25 15.89 -15.28 -13.90
C LYS A 25 15.70 -13.78 -14.16
N GLU A 26 14.80 -13.41 -15.07
CA GLU A 26 14.54 -12.02 -15.44
C GLU A 26 13.03 -11.73 -15.56
N MET A 27 12.68 -10.45 -15.35
CA MET A 27 11.33 -9.93 -15.59
C MET A 27 11.35 -9.47 -17.03
N MET A 28 10.57 -10.10 -17.90
CA MET A 28 10.38 -9.57 -19.26
C MET A 28 9.67 -8.23 -19.13
N GLN A 29 10.28 -7.16 -19.69
CA GLN A 29 9.81 -5.78 -19.58
C GLN A 29 8.51 -5.50 -20.34
N ASP A 30 7.98 -6.48 -21.06
CA ASP A 30 6.75 -6.31 -21.81
C ASP A 30 5.51 -6.40 -20.92
N GLU A 31 4.55 -5.53 -21.22
CA GLU A 31 3.17 -5.52 -20.70
C GLU A 31 2.42 -6.86 -20.91
N ASN A 32 3.07 -7.79 -21.61
CA ASN A 32 2.62 -9.10 -22.03
C ASN A 32 3.22 -10.25 -21.21
N PHE A 33 3.28 -10.13 -19.88
CA PHE A 33 3.46 -11.27 -18.95
C PHE A 33 2.37 -12.36 -19.12
N GLN A 34 1.36 -12.09 -19.95
CA GLN A 34 0.31 -13.02 -20.37
C GLN A 34 0.82 -14.26 -21.12
N TYR A 35 2.03 -14.26 -21.69
CA TYR A 35 2.52 -15.38 -22.54
C TYR A 35 3.50 -16.34 -21.87
N LEU A 36 3.90 -16.12 -20.63
CA LEU A 36 4.69 -17.12 -19.88
C LEU A 36 3.75 -18.25 -19.44
N SER A 37 3.79 -19.38 -20.15
CA SER A 37 3.08 -20.60 -19.76
C SER A 37 3.74 -21.21 -18.52
N ILE A 38 3.35 -20.72 -17.35
CA ILE A 38 3.78 -21.26 -16.06
C ILE A 38 2.75 -22.33 -15.66
N PRO A 39 3.16 -23.60 -15.45
CA PRO A 39 2.25 -24.65 -15.02
C PRO A 39 1.41 -24.25 -13.80
N GLY A 40 0.10 -24.44 -13.88
CA GLY A 40 -0.84 -24.08 -12.82
C GLY A 40 -1.32 -22.63 -12.82
N ILE A 41 -0.84 -21.78 -13.74
CA ILE A 41 -1.25 -20.38 -13.87
C ILE A 41 -2.00 -20.16 -15.17
N LYS A 42 -3.20 -19.59 -15.05
CA LYS A 42 -4.02 -19.19 -16.19
C LYS A 42 -3.58 -17.83 -16.75
N SER A 43 -3.36 -16.85 -15.87
CA SER A 43 -2.92 -15.52 -16.28
C SER A 43 -2.31 -14.74 -15.10
N ILE A 44 -1.43 -13.80 -15.44
CA ILE A 44 -0.88 -12.80 -14.52
C ILE A 44 -1.13 -11.42 -15.11
N LYS A 45 -1.67 -10.50 -14.30
CA LYS A 45 -1.94 -9.12 -14.72
C LYS A 45 -1.38 -8.14 -13.71
N PHE A 46 -0.55 -7.21 -14.17
CA PHE A 46 -0.09 -6.10 -13.36
C PHE A 46 -1.08 -4.95 -13.40
N LYS A 47 -1.29 -4.28 -12.27
CA LYS A 47 -2.21 -3.14 -12.15
C LYS A 47 -1.60 -2.06 -11.25
N SER A 48 -1.80 -0.80 -11.61
CA SER A 48 -1.42 0.34 -10.77
C SER A 48 -2.43 0.66 -9.65
N LYS A 49 -3.60 0.01 -9.70
CA LYS A 49 -4.69 0.19 -8.74
C LYS A 49 -5.54 -1.08 -8.67
N TYR A 50 -5.99 -1.40 -7.47
CA TYR A 50 -7.01 -2.41 -7.24
C TYR A 50 -7.99 -1.90 -6.19
N LYS A 51 -9.29 -2.02 -6.48
CA LYS A 51 -10.36 -1.32 -5.76
C LYS A 51 -10.06 0.18 -5.66
N LYS A 52 -9.69 0.70 -4.49
CA LYS A 52 -9.34 2.11 -4.26
C LYS A 52 -7.88 2.33 -3.85
N THR A 53 -7.13 1.27 -3.60
CA THR A 53 -5.74 1.36 -3.14
C THR A 53 -4.80 1.38 -4.34
N SER A 54 -3.93 2.38 -4.39
CA SER A 54 -2.92 2.52 -5.44
C SER A 54 -1.65 1.81 -5.01
N GLY A 55 -0.94 1.25 -5.98
CA GLY A 55 0.31 0.54 -5.78
C GLY A 55 0.58 -0.42 -6.92
N TYR A 56 1.55 -1.31 -6.72
CA TYR A 56 2.00 -2.25 -7.73
C TYR A 56 1.30 -3.58 -7.50
N TRP A 57 0.08 -3.70 -8.01
CA TRP A 57 -0.75 -4.88 -7.81
C TRP A 57 -0.44 -5.97 -8.84
N VAL A 58 -0.53 -7.22 -8.39
CA VAL A 58 -0.46 -8.41 -9.23
C VAL A 58 -1.74 -9.22 -9.02
N LYS A 59 -2.49 -9.46 -10.09
CA LYS A 59 -3.60 -10.42 -10.13
C LYS A 59 -3.09 -11.71 -10.75
N ILE A 60 -3.17 -12.82 -10.02
CA ILE A 60 -2.82 -14.15 -10.49
C ILE A 60 -4.09 -14.99 -10.54
N GLU A 61 -4.40 -15.52 -11.72
CA GLU A 61 -5.47 -16.49 -11.92
C GLU A 61 -4.86 -17.87 -12.02
N LEU A 62 -5.25 -18.80 -11.15
CA LEU A 62 -4.74 -20.16 -11.11
C LEU A 62 -5.70 -21.13 -11.80
N ASN A 63 -5.15 -22.21 -12.35
CA ASN A 63 -5.93 -23.36 -12.80
C ASN A 63 -6.37 -24.19 -11.58
N ASP A 64 -7.46 -24.96 -11.71
CA ASP A 64 -7.99 -25.79 -10.61
C ASP A 64 -7.22 -27.13 -10.42
N GLU A 65 -6.11 -27.31 -11.14
CA GLU A 65 -5.22 -28.48 -11.12
C GLU A 65 -4.27 -28.49 -9.90
N SER A 66 -3.61 -29.64 -9.67
CA SER A 66 -2.60 -29.81 -8.61
C SER A 66 -1.49 -28.76 -8.68
N ALA A 67 -1.04 -28.40 -9.89
CA ALA A 67 -0.05 -27.34 -10.10
C ALA A 67 -0.52 -25.98 -9.57
N GLY A 68 -1.79 -25.63 -9.76
CA GLY A 68 -2.37 -24.38 -9.24
C GLY A 68 -2.38 -24.33 -7.71
N LYS A 69 -2.67 -25.46 -7.05
CA LYS A 69 -2.58 -25.57 -5.58
C LYS A 69 -1.15 -25.41 -5.06
N LEU A 70 -0.16 -26.00 -5.75
CA LEU A 70 1.25 -25.85 -5.38
C LEU A 70 1.72 -24.39 -5.51
N ILE A 71 1.36 -23.70 -6.60
CA ILE A 71 1.68 -22.28 -6.78
C ILE A 71 1.01 -21.43 -5.71
N LYS A 72 -0.26 -21.72 -5.36
CA LYS A 72 -0.95 -21.04 -4.27
C LYS A 72 -0.18 -21.15 -2.97
N ASN A 73 0.23 -22.35 -2.57
CA ASN A 73 0.98 -22.55 -1.32
C ASN A 73 2.31 -21.79 -1.36
N LYS A 74 3.08 -21.88 -2.46
CA LYS A 74 4.31 -21.10 -2.64
C LYS A 74 4.09 -19.59 -2.47
N ILE A 75 3.00 -19.04 -3.00
CA ILE A 75 2.66 -17.64 -2.82
C ILE A 75 2.48 -17.30 -1.33
N TYR A 76 1.70 -18.10 -0.59
CA TYR A 76 1.48 -17.88 0.84
C TYR A 76 2.72 -18.11 1.70
N ASP A 77 3.65 -18.98 1.26
CA ASP A 77 4.90 -19.25 1.97
C ASP A 77 5.96 -18.16 1.74
N ILE A 78 5.98 -17.56 0.55
CA ILE A 78 7.03 -16.61 0.13
C ILE A 78 6.61 -15.15 0.36
N ILE A 79 5.35 -14.81 0.09
CA ILE A 79 4.87 -13.43 0.14
C ILE A 79 4.36 -13.12 1.55
N PRO A 80 4.81 -11.99 2.16
CA PRO A 80 4.28 -11.57 3.44
C PRO A 80 2.75 -11.46 3.44
N HIS A 81 2.11 -12.06 4.43
CA HIS A 81 0.66 -12.15 4.50
C HIS A 81 -0.04 -10.78 4.42
N PHE A 82 0.57 -9.72 4.98
CA PHE A 82 0.04 -8.35 4.97
C PHE A 82 0.00 -7.69 3.58
N TRP A 83 0.59 -8.30 2.56
CA TRP A 83 0.49 -7.88 1.16
C TRP A 83 -0.55 -8.65 0.35
N ILE A 84 -1.15 -9.70 0.92
CA ILE A 84 -2.22 -10.46 0.30
C ILE A 84 -3.53 -9.71 0.53
N GLU A 85 -4.34 -9.56 -0.53
CA GLU A 85 -5.52 -8.70 -0.61
C GLU A 85 -6.32 -8.52 0.69
N GLN A 86 -6.65 -9.63 1.36
CA GLN A 86 -7.49 -9.66 2.55
C GLN A 86 -6.92 -8.85 3.74
N HIS A 87 -5.60 -8.62 3.76
CA HIS A 87 -4.89 -7.90 4.81
C HIS A 87 -4.45 -6.48 4.39
N VAL A 88 -4.62 -6.11 3.11
CA VAL A 88 -4.14 -4.82 2.59
C VAL A 88 -5.09 -3.67 2.94
N PHE A 89 -6.39 -3.97 3.06
CA PHE A 89 -7.43 -2.99 3.29
C PHE A 89 -7.69 -2.80 4.78
N PHE A 90 -6.86 -1.97 5.40
CA PHE A 90 -7.01 -1.58 6.80
C PHE A 90 -6.84 -0.06 6.96
N PRO A 91 -7.27 0.50 8.11
CA PRO A 91 -8.09 -0.17 9.11
C PRO A 91 -9.57 -0.18 8.67
N MET A 92 -10.28 -1.29 8.92
CA MET A 92 -11.72 -1.41 8.62
C MET A 92 -12.60 -0.76 9.69
N LYS A 93 -12.07 -0.63 10.90
CA LYS A 93 -12.67 0.05 12.05
C LYS A 93 -11.62 0.98 12.65
N LEU A 94 -12.01 1.91 13.51
CA LEU A 94 -11.03 2.73 14.23
C LEU A 94 -10.23 1.83 15.18
N ILE A 95 -8.90 1.84 15.03
CA ILE A 95 -7.95 1.16 15.93
C ILE A 95 -6.98 2.22 16.49
N PRO A 96 -6.24 1.93 17.57
CA PRO A 96 -5.26 2.85 18.12
C PRO A 96 -4.27 3.36 17.07
N GLN A 97 -3.90 4.65 17.13
CA GLN A 97 -3.00 5.26 16.16
C GLN A 97 -1.67 4.50 16.03
N ARG A 98 -1.10 4.06 17.15
CA ARG A 98 0.15 3.29 17.16
C ARG A 98 0.02 1.99 16.35
N GLU A 99 -1.09 1.29 16.49
CA GLU A 99 -1.35 0.04 15.77
C GLU A 99 -1.51 0.30 14.26
N MET A 100 -2.20 1.38 13.88
CA MET A 100 -2.28 1.80 12.47
C MET A 100 -0.89 2.10 11.88
N GLU A 101 -0.07 2.85 12.62
CA GLU A 101 1.29 3.23 12.21
C GLU A 101 2.15 1.97 11.97
N GLU A 102 2.14 1.02 12.90
CA GLU A 102 2.88 -0.25 12.79
C GLU A 102 2.44 -1.07 11.57
N LEU A 103 1.12 -1.20 11.33
CA LEU A 103 0.60 -1.91 10.17
C LEU A 103 0.97 -1.21 8.84
N TRP A 104 0.93 0.12 8.79
CA TRP A 104 1.33 0.87 7.59
C TRP A 104 2.82 0.78 7.31
N ILE A 105 3.65 0.83 8.36
CA ILE A 105 5.09 0.63 8.25
C ILE A 105 5.38 -0.73 7.60
N GLN A 106 4.70 -1.79 8.03
CA GLN A 106 4.84 -3.13 7.44
C GLN A 106 4.32 -3.17 6.00
N LYS A 107 3.07 -2.73 5.76
CA LYS A 107 2.43 -2.73 4.44
C LYS A 107 3.23 -1.95 3.40
N TYR A 108 3.79 -0.80 3.75
CA TYR A 108 4.53 0.04 2.82
C TYR A 108 6.05 -0.14 2.88
N ASN A 109 6.53 -0.98 3.79
CA ASN A 109 7.95 -1.21 4.01
C ASN A 109 8.73 0.10 4.31
N LEU A 110 8.15 0.99 5.12
CA LEU A 110 8.55 2.41 5.21
C LEU A 110 9.88 2.68 5.93
N ILE A 111 10.33 1.76 6.78
CA ILE A 111 11.52 1.92 7.62
C ILE A 111 12.77 1.29 6.99
N ASN A 112 12.61 0.40 6.03
CA ASN A 112 13.74 -0.33 5.46
C ASN A 112 14.60 0.57 4.56
N GLU A 113 15.92 0.42 4.65
CA GLU A 113 16.87 1.16 3.82
C GLU A 113 16.56 0.94 2.34
N GLY A 114 16.54 2.04 1.56
CA GLY A 114 16.12 2.01 0.16
C GLY A 114 14.60 2.14 -0.07
N THR A 115 13.83 2.59 0.94
CA THR A 115 12.42 2.92 0.74
C THR A 115 12.25 3.95 -0.38
N ASP A 116 11.74 3.46 -1.51
CA ASP A 116 11.52 4.23 -2.72
C ASP A 116 10.51 5.38 -2.47
N SER A 117 10.70 6.50 -3.18
CA SER A 117 9.73 7.58 -3.23
C SER A 117 8.31 7.09 -3.56
N ASP A 118 8.20 5.98 -4.29
CA ASP A 118 6.93 5.41 -4.72
C ASP A 118 6.13 4.78 -3.57
N ALA A 119 6.78 4.18 -2.57
CA ALA A 119 6.10 3.67 -1.38
C ALA A 119 5.42 4.82 -0.62
N TRP A 120 6.16 5.91 -0.39
CA TRP A 120 5.64 7.12 0.25
C TRP A 120 4.53 7.81 -0.57
N LYS A 121 4.64 7.82 -1.91
CA LYS A 121 3.57 8.33 -2.79
C LYS A 121 2.30 7.51 -2.67
N ASN A 122 2.41 6.18 -2.68
CA ASN A 122 1.27 5.28 -2.53
C ASN A 122 0.64 5.43 -1.14
N PHE A 123 1.45 5.56 -0.09
CA PHE A 123 0.96 5.76 1.27
C PHE A 123 0.24 7.10 1.45
N LEU A 124 0.79 8.20 0.92
CA LEU A 124 0.10 9.48 0.94
C LEU A 124 -1.24 9.44 0.21
N LYS A 125 -1.28 8.75 -0.94
CA LYS A 125 -2.52 8.61 -1.73
C LYS A 125 -3.59 7.86 -0.94
N GLU A 126 -3.20 6.88 -0.14
CA GLU A 126 -4.10 6.22 0.80
C GLU A 126 -4.67 7.21 1.83
N GLY A 127 -3.83 8.02 2.49
CA GLY A 127 -4.29 9.06 3.42
C GLY A 127 -5.26 10.06 2.78
N LYS A 128 -4.96 10.52 1.56
CA LYS A 128 -5.87 11.40 0.80
C LYS A 128 -7.20 10.74 0.47
N ASN A 129 -7.22 9.44 0.22
CA ASN A 129 -8.48 8.72 -0.01
C ASN A 129 -9.30 8.61 1.28
N HIS A 130 -8.66 8.34 2.43
CA HIS A 130 -9.35 8.37 3.74
C HIS A 130 -9.98 9.75 4.01
N PHE A 131 -9.23 10.82 3.73
CA PHE A 131 -9.72 12.19 3.88
C PHE A 131 -10.95 12.45 3.02
N LYS A 132 -10.90 12.11 1.73
CA LYS A 132 -12.03 12.24 0.78
C LYS A 132 -13.26 11.43 1.17
N GLU A 133 -13.09 10.36 1.92
CA GLU A 133 -14.18 9.52 2.43
C GLU A 133 -14.70 9.98 3.80
N GLY A 134 -14.28 11.16 4.28
CA GLY A 134 -14.69 11.72 5.56
C GLY A 134 -14.05 11.06 6.78
N ARG A 135 -13.10 10.13 6.57
CA ARG A 135 -12.37 9.39 7.62
C ARG A 135 -11.20 10.23 8.15
N ILE A 136 -11.52 11.41 8.67
CA ILE A 136 -10.57 12.48 9.03
C ILE A 136 -9.50 12.01 10.03
N ASP A 137 -9.88 11.29 11.09
CA ASP A 137 -8.90 10.82 12.10
C ASP A 137 -7.90 9.81 11.53
N ILE A 138 -8.34 8.96 10.59
CA ILE A 138 -7.45 8.00 9.90
C ILE A 138 -6.51 8.76 8.96
N ALA A 139 -7.03 9.74 8.21
CA ALA A 139 -6.21 10.59 7.35
C ALA A 139 -5.16 11.37 8.16
N LYS A 140 -5.53 11.91 9.33
CA LYS A 140 -4.61 12.52 10.30
C LYS A 140 -3.51 11.56 10.71
N ALA A 141 -3.86 10.34 11.10
CA ALA A 141 -2.87 9.33 11.49
C ALA A 141 -1.86 9.03 10.35
N VAL A 142 -2.33 8.93 9.10
CA VAL A 142 -1.46 8.75 7.93
C VAL A 142 -0.51 9.95 7.76
N PHE A 143 -1.03 11.17 7.75
CA PHE A 143 -0.20 12.36 7.51
C PHE A 143 0.81 12.60 8.64
N MET A 144 0.42 12.34 9.89
CA MET A 144 1.34 12.37 11.02
C MET A 144 2.42 11.28 10.92
N CYS A 145 2.08 10.08 10.48
CA CYS A 145 3.06 9.02 10.26
C CYS A 145 4.11 9.43 9.21
N ILE A 146 3.68 10.06 8.11
CA ILE A 146 4.59 10.58 7.09
C ILE A 146 5.46 11.70 7.66
N TYR A 147 4.89 12.64 8.40
CA TYR A 147 5.64 13.76 8.98
C TYR A 147 6.71 13.30 9.96
N LYS A 148 6.39 12.33 10.84
CA LYS A 148 7.35 11.78 11.81
C LYS A 148 8.51 11.03 11.15
N ASN A 149 8.22 10.22 10.13
CA ASN A 149 9.19 9.27 9.57
C ASN A 149 9.90 9.80 8.31
N ASN A 150 9.28 10.71 7.56
CA ASN A 150 9.86 11.28 6.35
C ASN A 150 9.33 12.71 6.08
N PRO A 151 9.68 13.71 6.92
CA PRO A 151 9.22 15.08 6.75
C PRO A 151 9.72 15.70 5.44
N PHE A 152 10.91 15.29 4.96
CA PHE A 152 11.49 15.77 3.71
C PHE A 152 10.66 15.38 2.49
N PHE A 153 9.95 14.25 2.52
CA PHE A 153 9.02 13.88 1.46
C PHE A 153 7.90 14.91 1.30
N LEU A 154 7.34 15.41 2.40
CA LEU A 154 6.32 16.47 2.33
C LEU A 154 6.91 17.77 1.79
N LYS A 155 8.14 18.12 2.21
CA LYS A 155 8.87 19.31 1.74
C LYS A 155 9.16 19.27 0.24
N LYS A 156 9.83 18.21 -0.20
CA LYS A 156 10.32 18.05 -1.58
C LYS A 156 9.19 18.16 -2.61
N TYR A 157 8.00 17.68 -2.26
CA TYR A 157 6.86 17.66 -3.17
C TYR A 157 5.81 18.74 -2.89
N LYS A 158 6.09 19.73 -2.01
CA LYS A 158 5.16 20.81 -1.62
C LYS A 158 3.80 20.28 -1.14
N ARG A 159 3.82 19.30 -0.23
CA ARG A 159 2.62 18.55 0.20
C ARG A 159 2.14 18.91 1.60
N TYR A 160 2.63 19.99 2.22
CA TYR A 160 2.23 20.41 3.56
C TYR A 160 0.77 20.87 3.67
N TYR A 161 0.16 21.27 2.56
CA TYR A 161 -1.26 21.64 2.50
C TYR A 161 -2.21 20.57 3.04
N VAL A 162 -1.79 19.30 3.12
CA VAL A 162 -2.60 18.25 3.74
C VAL A 162 -2.93 18.52 5.22
N PHE A 163 -2.09 19.28 5.93
CA PHE A 163 -2.36 19.69 7.31
C PHE A 163 -3.29 20.90 7.40
N GLU A 164 -3.23 21.80 6.42
CA GLU A 164 -4.22 22.88 6.27
C GLU A 164 -5.60 22.29 5.96
N ASP A 165 -5.69 21.36 5.00
CA ASP A 165 -6.92 20.62 4.68
C ASP A 165 -7.51 19.93 5.92
N LEU A 166 -6.66 19.32 6.76
CA LEU A 166 -7.10 18.72 8.03
C LEU A 166 -7.60 19.77 9.03
N ALA A 167 -6.93 20.92 9.14
CA ALA A 167 -7.32 21.99 10.05
C ALA A 167 -8.71 22.54 9.70
N TYR A 168 -8.99 22.77 8.41
CA TYR A 168 -10.31 23.16 7.93
C TYR A 168 -11.37 22.08 8.20
N ALA A 169 -11.05 20.80 7.95
CA ALA A 169 -12.00 19.72 8.19
C ALA A 169 -12.39 19.55 9.67
N TYR A 170 -11.48 19.82 10.62
CA TYR A 170 -11.82 19.81 12.05
C TYR A 170 -12.62 21.03 12.49
N GLU A 171 -12.37 22.19 11.88
CA GLU A 171 -13.15 23.41 12.10
C GLU A 171 -14.60 23.25 11.65
N GLU A 172 -14.83 22.67 10.46
CA GLU A 172 -16.17 22.33 9.96
C GLU A 172 -16.94 21.36 10.88
N LYS A 173 -16.22 20.51 11.64
CA LYS A 173 -16.80 19.58 12.61
C LYS A 173 -17.01 20.19 14.00
N GLY A 174 -16.65 21.46 14.22
CA GLY A 174 -16.72 22.12 15.52
C GLY A 174 -15.66 21.63 16.53
N GLU A 175 -14.64 20.88 16.09
CA GLU A 175 -13.57 20.34 16.94
C GLU A 175 -12.34 21.25 16.96
N LEU A 176 -12.54 22.52 17.34
CA LEU A 176 -11.51 23.57 17.33
C LEU A 176 -10.25 23.21 18.15
N TYR A 177 -10.38 22.44 19.22
CA TYR A 177 -9.24 22.04 20.08
C TYR A 177 -8.22 21.14 19.36
N LYS A 178 -8.64 20.31 18.38
CA LYS A 178 -7.72 19.46 17.61
C LYS A 178 -6.92 20.27 16.57
N LYS A 179 -7.44 21.42 16.12
CA LYS A 179 -6.78 22.37 15.21
C LYS A 179 -5.49 22.92 15.84
N TYR A 180 -5.57 23.40 17.08
CA TYR A 180 -4.43 24.04 17.77
C TYR A 180 -3.25 23.07 18.00
N SER A 181 -3.53 21.81 18.38
CA SER A 181 -2.48 20.79 18.59
C SER A 181 -1.61 20.50 17.34
N MET A 182 -2.14 20.72 16.13
CA MET A 182 -1.39 20.50 14.89
C MET A 182 -0.38 21.60 14.58
N PHE A 183 -0.68 22.85 14.95
CA PHE A 183 0.20 23.99 14.71
C PHE A 183 1.36 24.05 15.73
N GLU A 184 1.12 23.64 16.98
CA GLU A 184 2.16 23.58 18.02
C GLU A 184 3.21 22.48 17.76
N SER A 185 2.83 21.37 17.11
CA SER A 185 3.75 20.29 16.75
C SER A 185 4.69 20.63 15.58
N SER A 186 4.50 21.80 14.96
CA SER A 186 5.20 22.27 13.77
C SER A 186 6.13 23.46 14.05
N SER A 187 6.27 23.86 15.32
CA SER A 187 7.06 25.00 15.80
C SER A 187 8.38 24.55 16.43
#